data_AF-A0A9P8M8X6-F1
#
_entry.id   AF-A0A9P8M8X6-F1
#
_cell.length_a   1.000
_cell.length_b   1.000
_cell.length_c   1.000
_cell.angle_alpha   90.00
_cell.angle_beta   90.00
_cell.angle_gamma   90.00
#
_symmetry.space_group_name_H-M   'P 1'
#
loop_
_entity.id
_entity.type
_entity.pdbx_description
1 polymer ?
#
loop_
_entity_poly.entity_id
_entity_poly.type
_entity_poly.pdbx_seq_one_letter_code
_entity_poly.pdbx_strand_id
1 'polypeptide(L)'
;MRSCMFLLLAAATAVSAAPRYVMYFDQWHKTTPPPKDVTAGVNYVITAFAPSTTFNSGSSYQPFMPLDQVRALFDKGTKVCMAIGGWGDTSGFSIGAATETTRKTYAKNVATALTTLGYDCIDVDWEYPGGNGQDYKQTPNDKKVSEIETYALLLQEIKAAIGEKELSIAVPGREGDMIAFTAEQVPKIDKAVDFVNVMTYDIMNRRDNATNHHTSVVDCAHTIDTYIKRGMTASKMNLGFAFYAKYFTTKDGVECAEPTGCPTAVLEAPDGSDLNLSGAFTFEIENYSKAAFTKALQNGKEDSAKGGMWYWDSSTKQYWTWDAPDLIARKFKEIVAAKKLGGVMAWSLAQDSHDWSHFKAMQAGVKSL
;
A
#
# COMPACT_ATOMS: atom_id res chain seq x y z
N MET A 1 64.85 5.92 15.92
CA MET A 1 63.74 5.37 15.12
C MET A 1 62.58 5.00 16.04
N ARG A 2 61.53 5.82 16.11
CA ARG A 2 60.17 5.42 16.50
C ARG A 2 59.23 6.46 15.89
N SER A 3 58.72 6.14 14.71
CA SER A 3 57.76 6.97 13.98
C SER A 3 56.38 6.66 14.55
N CYS A 4 55.75 7.63 15.22
CA CYS A 4 54.35 7.56 15.62
C CYS A 4 53.48 7.84 14.39
N MET A 5 52.90 6.79 13.83
CA MET A 5 51.92 6.88 12.75
C MET A 5 50.56 7.22 13.36
N PHE A 6 50.12 8.47 13.20
CA PHE A 6 48.75 8.87 13.53
C PHE A 6 47.82 8.34 12.43
N LEU A 7 46.99 7.35 12.75
CA LEU A 7 45.84 7.01 11.93
C LEU A 7 44.78 8.11 12.12
N LEU A 8 44.55 8.91 11.08
CA LEU A 8 43.32 9.68 10.97
C LEU A 8 42.17 8.70 10.65
N LEU A 9 41.30 8.45 11.64
CA LEU A 9 39.97 7.91 11.37
C LEU A 9 39.17 8.99 10.64
N ALA A 10 38.95 8.82 9.34
CA ALA A 10 37.92 9.55 8.62
C ALA A 10 36.56 9.02 9.11
N ALA A 11 35.91 9.76 9.99
CA ALA A 11 34.51 9.53 10.31
C ALA A 11 33.68 9.86 9.06
N ALA A 12 33.29 8.84 8.30
CA ALA A 12 32.28 8.98 7.28
C ALA A 12 30.96 9.32 8.00
N THR A 13 30.60 10.60 8.01
CA THR A 13 29.25 11.03 8.34
C THR A 13 28.33 10.45 7.27
N ALA A 14 27.73 9.30 7.55
CA ALA A 14 26.62 8.79 6.75
C ALA A 14 25.51 9.83 6.83
N VAL A 15 25.37 10.64 5.78
CA VAL A 15 24.16 11.46 5.60
C VAL A 15 23.02 10.46 5.52
N SER A 16 22.18 10.42 6.55
CA SER A 16 20.96 9.62 6.50
C SER A 16 20.16 10.07 5.28
N ALA A 17 19.88 9.17 4.35
CA ALA A 17 18.98 9.48 3.25
C ALA A 17 17.65 9.97 3.81
N ALA A 18 17.05 10.98 3.18
CA ALA A 18 15.74 11.48 3.58
C ALA A 18 14.72 10.33 3.56
N PRO A 19 13.77 10.28 4.53
CA PRO A 19 12.74 9.26 4.55
C PRO A 19 11.92 9.31 3.25
N ARG A 20 11.52 8.14 2.75
CA ARG A 20 10.59 8.06 1.62
C ARG A 20 9.22 8.55 2.06
N TYR A 21 8.67 9.48 1.29
CA TYR A 21 7.32 9.98 1.44
C TYR A 21 6.60 9.77 0.12
N VAL A 22 5.85 8.68 0.06
CA VAL A 22 5.28 8.12 -1.16
C VAL A 22 3.78 8.37 -1.21
N MET A 23 3.26 8.76 -2.37
CA MET A 23 1.81 8.91 -2.60
C MET A 23 1.38 8.10 -3.80
N TYR A 24 0.42 7.19 -3.64
CA TYR A 24 -0.28 6.63 -4.80
C TYR A 24 -1.23 7.68 -5.36
N PHE A 25 -1.22 7.89 -6.67
CA PHE A 25 -2.15 8.75 -7.39
C PHE A 25 -2.93 7.92 -8.39
N ASP A 26 -4.18 7.64 -8.07
CA ASP A 26 -5.02 6.77 -8.88
C ASP A 26 -5.84 7.54 -9.93
N GLN A 27 -6.27 6.81 -10.95
CA GLN A 27 -7.02 7.35 -12.08
C GLN A 27 -8.49 7.74 -11.78
N TRP A 28 -9.02 7.36 -10.61
CA TRP A 28 -10.41 7.54 -10.22
C TRP A 28 -10.63 8.83 -9.41
N HIS A 29 -9.65 9.24 -8.58
CA HIS A 29 -9.72 10.44 -7.72
C HIS A 29 -8.78 11.54 -8.23
N LYS A 30 -9.22 12.27 -9.26
CA LYS A 30 -8.38 13.27 -9.97
C LYS A 30 -8.97 14.68 -10.06
N THR A 31 -10.19 14.86 -9.57
CA THR A 31 -10.97 16.11 -9.72
C THR A 31 -10.47 17.23 -8.81
N THR A 32 -9.98 16.88 -7.62
CA THR A 32 -9.52 17.83 -6.60
C THR A 32 -8.05 17.59 -6.28
N PRO A 33 -7.11 18.16 -7.06
CA PRO A 33 -5.69 17.98 -6.80
C PRO A 33 -5.28 18.66 -5.47
N PRO A 34 -4.34 18.07 -4.71
CA PRO A 34 -3.83 18.70 -3.50
C PRO A 34 -3.10 20.02 -3.82
N PRO A 35 -3.21 21.03 -2.95
CA PRO A 35 -2.43 22.25 -3.10
C PRO A 35 -0.94 21.98 -2.81
N LYS A 36 -0.07 22.85 -3.32
CA LYS A 36 1.39 22.64 -3.30
C LYS A 36 1.97 22.46 -1.90
N ASP A 37 1.44 23.20 -0.92
CA ASP A 37 1.85 23.12 0.47
C ASP A 37 1.53 21.76 1.11
N VAL A 38 0.45 21.11 0.67
CA VAL A 38 0.10 19.74 1.09
C VAL A 38 1.10 18.74 0.49
N THR A 39 1.41 18.85 -0.80
CA THR A 39 2.36 17.94 -1.47
C THR A 39 3.83 18.14 -1.11
N ALA A 40 4.16 19.19 -0.34
CA ALA A 40 5.54 19.55 -0.03
C ALA A 40 6.27 18.40 0.69
N GLY A 41 7.47 18.08 0.22
CA GLY A 41 8.31 17.00 0.75
C GLY A 41 7.99 15.59 0.24
N VAL A 42 6.91 15.40 -0.53
CA VAL A 42 6.66 14.12 -1.22
C VAL A 42 7.77 13.89 -2.23
N ASN A 43 8.52 12.79 -2.09
CA ASN A 43 9.65 12.47 -2.96
C ASN A 43 9.37 11.32 -3.94
N TYR A 44 8.23 10.64 -3.80
CA TYR A 44 7.69 9.70 -4.78
C TYR A 44 6.19 9.89 -4.98
N VAL A 45 5.75 9.89 -6.25
CA VAL A 45 4.36 9.70 -6.63
C VAL A 45 4.24 8.49 -7.53
N ILE A 46 3.35 7.57 -7.20
CA ILE A 46 3.13 6.32 -7.93
C ILE A 46 1.80 6.43 -8.68
N THR A 47 1.82 6.50 -10.01
CA THR A 47 0.58 6.60 -10.80
C THR A 47 -0.05 5.22 -10.97
N ALA A 48 -1.28 5.06 -10.51
CA ALA A 48 -2.03 3.81 -10.46
C ALA A 48 -3.20 3.82 -11.48
N PHE A 49 -3.32 2.89 -12.44
CA PHE A 49 -2.42 1.76 -12.75
C PHE A 49 -2.25 1.56 -14.25
N ALA A 50 -1.13 0.97 -14.63
CA ALA A 50 -0.94 0.32 -15.92
C ALA A 50 -1.49 -1.12 -15.87
N PRO A 51 -2.28 -1.57 -16.87
CA PRO A 51 -2.79 -2.93 -16.89
C PRO A 51 -1.67 -3.98 -16.96
N SER A 52 -1.73 -4.99 -16.10
CA SER A 52 -0.71 -6.04 -16.00
C SER A 52 -0.53 -6.80 -17.30
N THR A 53 -1.62 -7.00 -18.05
CA THR A 53 -1.64 -7.78 -19.30
C THR A 53 -0.97 -7.08 -20.48
N THR A 54 -0.85 -5.74 -20.42
CA THR A 54 -0.16 -4.96 -21.47
C THR A 54 1.24 -5.50 -21.73
N PHE A 55 1.96 -5.87 -20.67
CA PHE A 55 3.38 -6.22 -20.75
C PHE A 55 3.64 -7.67 -21.17
N ASN A 56 2.62 -8.51 -21.36
CA ASN A 56 2.83 -9.87 -21.87
C ASN A 56 3.23 -9.89 -23.35
N SER A 57 2.76 -8.92 -24.15
CA SER A 57 2.94 -8.90 -25.61
C SER A 57 3.39 -7.55 -26.18
N GLY A 58 3.37 -6.47 -25.39
CA GLY A 58 3.81 -5.15 -25.84
C GLY A 58 4.11 -4.21 -24.69
N SER A 59 4.25 -2.92 -24.99
CA SER A 59 4.60 -1.88 -24.01
C SER A 59 3.73 -0.63 -24.15
N SER A 60 2.67 -0.70 -24.95
CA SER A 60 1.78 0.44 -25.21
C SER A 60 0.78 0.60 -24.07
N TYR A 61 1.00 1.64 -23.28
CA TYR A 61 0.13 2.10 -22.20
C TYR A 61 0.00 3.62 -22.32
N GLN A 62 -1.19 4.14 -22.02
CA GLN A 62 -1.43 5.58 -21.94
C GLN A 62 -1.72 5.92 -20.48
N PRO A 63 -0.83 6.67 -19.81
CA PRO A 63 -1.11 7.18 -18.46
C PRO A 63 -2.43 7.95 -18.42
N PHE A 64 -3.19 7.79 -17.34
CA PHE A 64 -4.47 8.50 -17.16
C PHE A 64 -4.29 10.03 -17.08
N MET A 65 -3.07 10.49 -16.80
CA MET A 65 -2.66 11.89 -16.77
C MET A 65 -1.23 11.99 -17.34
N PRO A 66 -0.94 12.98 -18.22
CA PRO A 66 0.41 13.24 -18.69
C PRO A 66 1.40 13.46 -17.54
N LEU A 67 2.61 12.90 -17.64
CA LEU A 67 3.59 12.93 -16.54
C LEU A 67 4.07 14.34 -16.20
N ASP A 68 4.10 15.26 -17.16
CA ASP A 68 4.43 16.67 -16.91
C ASP A 68 3.38 17.35 -16.01
N GLN A 69 2.10 17.03 -16.20
CA GLN A 69 1.02 17.48 -15.33
C GLN A 69 1.12 16.85 -13.93
N VAL A 70 1.44 15.56 -13.84
CA VAL A 70 1.68 14.90 -12.54
C VAL A 70 2.86 15.57 -11.83
N ARG A 71 4.00 15.78 -12.50
CA ARG A 71 5.17 16.45 -11.93
C ARG A 71 4.86 17.88 -11.48
N ALA A 72 4.00 18.58 -12.20
CA ALA A 72 3.57 19.92 -11.83
C ALA A 72 2.78 19.97 -10.52
N LEU A 73 2.30 18.84 -9.98
CA LEU A 73 1.67 18.76 -8.65
C LEU A 73 2.69 18.69 -7.51
N PHE A 74 3.91 18.22 -7.72
CA PHE A 74 4.90 17.99 -6.64
C PHE A 74 6.13 18.89 -6.70
N ASP A 75 7.00 18.79 -5.69
CA ASP A 75 8.27 19.50 -5.66
C ASP A 75 9.21 19.03 -6.78
N LYS A 76 10.12 19.92 -7.20
CA LYS A 76 11.12 19.54 -8.21
C LYS A 76 12.00 18.42 -7.67
N GLY A 77 12.09 17.32 -8.41
CA GLY A 77 12.88 16.14 -8.04
C GLY A 77 12.06 14.99 -7.47
N THR A 78 10.75 15.18 -7.23
CA THR A 78 9.84 14.06 -6.93
C THR A 78 9.85 13.06 -8.08
N LYS A 79 10.10 11.79 -7.75
CA LYS A 79 10.10 10.68 -8.72
C LYS A 79 8.66 10.30 -9.06
N VAL A 80 8.38 10.10 -10.34
CA VAL A 80 7.08 9.59 -10.81
C VAL A 80 7.26 8.14 -11.22
N CYS A 81 6.57 7.23 -10.54
CA CYS A 81 6.62 5.78 -10.80
C CYS A 81 5.35 5.31 -11.52
N MET A 82 5.49 4.26 -12.34
CA MET A 82 4.37 3.55 -12.94
C MET A 82 4.01 2.34 -12.08
N ALA A 83 2.84 2.35 -11.43
CA ALA A 83 2.32 1.12 -10.82
C ALA A 83 1.65 0.25 -11.87
N ILE A 84 1.93 -1.05 -11.81
CA ILE A 84 1.34 -2.07 -12.67
C ILE A 84 0.43 -2.94 -11.80
N GLY A 85 -0.80 -3.20 -12.25
CA GLY A 85 -1.72 -4.10 -11.56
C GLY A 85 -2.77 -3.39 -10.71
N GLY A 86 -2.77 -3.68 -9.40
CA GLY A 86 -3.80 -3.33 -8.43
C GLY A 86 -4.86 -4.42 -8.25
N TRP A 87 -5.75 -4.23 -7.27
CA TRP A 87 -6.77 -5.20 -6.87
C TRP A 87 -7.55 -5.79 -8.06
N GLY A 88 -7.43 -7.11 -8.25
CA GLY A 88 -8.10 -7.87 -9.30
C GLY A 88 -7.36 -7.97 -10.63
N ASP A 89 -6.28 -7.23 -10.85
CA ASP A 89 -5.46 -7.32 -12.05
C ASP A 89 -4.25 -8.25 -11.85
N THR A 90 -4.52 -9.56 -11.82
CA THR A 90 -3.48 -10.58 -11.55
C THR A 90 -3.01 -11.33 -12.80
N SER A 91 -3.85 -11.40 -13.84
CA SER A 91 -3.66 -12.34 -14.95
C SER A 91 -2.36 -12.11 -15.73
N GLY A 92 -1.99 -10.85 -15.96
CA GLY A 92 -0.78 -10.51 -16.69
C GLY A 92 0.49 -10.90 -15.92
N PHE A 93 0.45 -10.80 -14.59
CA PHE A 93 1.53 -11.26 -13.74
C PHE A 93 1.67 -12.78 -13.75
N SER A 94 0.58 -13.53 -13.62
CA SER A 94 0.63 -15.00 -13.67
C SER A 94 1.24 -15.50 -15.00
N ILE A 95 0.84 -14.90 -16.14
CA ILE A 95 1.42 -15.21 -17.45
C ILE A 95 2.90 -14.78 -17.52
N GLY A 96 3.19 -13.57 -17.04
CA GLY A 96 4.54 -12.99 -17.03
C GLY A 96 5.52 -13.80 -16.20
N ALA A 97 5.12 -14.32 -15.04
CA ALA A 97 5.97 -15.06 -14.12
C ALA A 97 6.24 -16.51 -14.54
N ALA A 98 5.34 -17.12 -15.33
CA ALA A 98 5.23 -18.57 -15.54
C ALA A 98 6.52 -19.27 -16.03
N THR A 99 7.29 -18.65 -16.94
CA THR A 99 8.48 -19.25 -17.55
C THR A 99 9.59 -18.22 -17.66
N GLU A 100 10.84 -18.65 -17.85
CA GLU A 100 11.96 -17.73 -18.08
C GLU A 100 11.71 -16.83 -19.30
N THR A 101 11.22 -17.41 -20.41
CA THR A 101 10.89 -16.67 -21.63
C THR A 101 9.82 -15.62 -21.40
N THR A 102 8.73 -15.96 -20.69
CA THR A 102 7.66 -15.00 -20.41
C THR A 102 8.12 -13.92 -19.44
N ARG A 103 8.95 -14.24 -18.44
CA ARG A 103 9.51 -13.25 -17.50
C ARG A 103 10.39 -12.24 -18.20
N LYS A 104 11.31 -12.69 -19.04
CA LYS A 104 12.20 -11.82 -19.83
C LYS A 104 11.42 -10.93 -20.80
N THR A 105 10.38 -11.48 -21.43
CA THR A 105 9.49 -10.71 -22.31
C THR A 105 8.76 -9.63 -21.53
N TYR A 106 8.16 -9.99 -20.39
CA TYR A 106 7.46 -9.07 -19.51
C TYR A 106 8.37 -7.93 -19.02
N ALA A 107 9.53 -8.28 -18.48
CA ALA A 107 10.52 -7.33 -17.99
C ALA A 107 11.02 -6.36 -19.08
N LYS A 108 11.33 -6.87 -20.27
CA LYS A 108 11.71 -6.04 -21.43
C LYS A 108 10.62 -5.03 -21.79
N ASN A 109 9.37 -5.48 -21.80
CA ASN A 109 8.23 -4.67 -22.16
C ASN A 109 7.96 -3.56 -21.11
N VAL A 110 8.06 -3.90 -19.82
CA VAL A 110 8.00 -2.94 -18.72
C VAL A 110 9.11 -1.89 -18.86
N ALA A 111 10.36 -2.30 -19.10
CA ALA A 111 11.48 -1.37 -19.28
C ALA A 111 11.31 -0.45 -20.51
N THR A 112 10.73 -0.99 -21.59
CA THR A 112 10.41 -0.22 -22.80
C THR A 112 9.36 0.84 -22.50
N ALA A 113 8.29 0.50 -21.78
CA ALA A 113 7.25 1.45 -21.40
C ALA A 113 7.78 2.52 -20.44
N LEU A 114 8.56 2.13 -19.42
CA LEU A 114 9.23 3.06 -18.50
C LEU A 114 10.03 4.12 -19.26
N THR A 115 10.86 3.69 -20.20
CA THR A 115 11.74 4.57 -20.97
C THR A 115 10.94 5.46 -21.92
N THR A 116 9.98 4.87 -22.64
CA THR A 116 9.20 5.58 -23.66
C THR A 116 8.30 6.65 -23.04
N LEU A 117 7.69 6.36 -21.90
CA LEU A 117 6.78 7.27 -21.21
C LEU A 117 7.51 8.26 -20.28
N GLY A 118 8.79 8.04 -19.96
CA GLY A 118 9.58 8.95 -19.14
C GLY A 118 9.36 8.79 -17.62
N TYR A 119 9.04 7.57 -17.18
CA TYR A 119 8.93 7.24 -15.75
C TYR A 119 10.31 7.13 -15.07
N ASP A 120 10.34 7.39 -13.77
CA ASP A 120 11.54 7.32 -12.94
C ASP A 120 11.73 5.95 -12.28
N CYS A 121 10.64 5.19 -12.14
CA CYS A 121 10.58 3.96 -11.36
C CYS A 121 9.38 3.10 -11.77
N ILE A 122 9.43 1.82 -11.41
CA ILE A 122 8.31 0.87 -11.50
C ILE A 122 7.84 0.52 -10.10
N ASP A 123 6.53 0.39 -9.93
CA ASP A 123 5.91 -0.26 -8.78
C ASP A 123 5.10 -1.47 -9.28
N VAL A 124 5.32 -2.65 -8.68
CA VAL A 124 4.53 -3.86 -8.99
C VAL A 124 3.52 -4.08 -7.87
N ASP A 125 2.24 -4.00 -8.21
CA ASP A 125 1.12 -4.20 -7.31
C ASP A 125 0.33 -5.45 -7.72
N TRP A 126 0.89 -6.63 -7.41
CA TRP A 126 0.25 -7.92 -7.65
C TRP A 126 -0.49 -8.38 -6.40
N GLU A 127 -1.82 -8.42 -6.46
CA GLU A 127 -2.69 -8.80 -5.34
C GLU A 127 -3.42 -10.16 -5.51
N TYR A 128 -2.90 -11.29 -5.03
CA TYR A 128 -1.54 -11.52 -4.51
C TYR A 128 -0.91 -12.76 -5.19
N PRO A 129 0.43 -12.78 -5.34
CA PRO A 129 1.14 -13.95 -5.83
C PRO A 129 0.92 -15.14 -4.88
N GLY A 130 0.55 -16.29 -5.44
CA GLY A 130 0.25 -17.50 -4.69
C GLY A 130 -1.22 -17.64 -4.31
N GLY A 131 -2.04 -16.59 -4.45
CA GLY A 131 -3.48 -16.65 -4.26
C GLY A 131 -4.05 -15.58 -3.35
N ASN A 132 -5.27 -15.82 -2.84
CA ASN A 132 -6.06 -14.86 -2.06
C ASN A 132 -6.33 -13.50 -2.71
N GLY A 133 -6.09 -13.34 -4.02
CA GLY A 133 -6.53 -12.18 -4.79
C GLY A 133 -8.05 -12.09 -4.92
N GLN A 134 -8.54 -11.14 -5.72
CA GLN A 134 -9.98 -10.98 -5.96
C GLN A 134 -10.64 -12.28 -6.47
N ASP A 135 -9.89 -13.07 -7.25
CA ASP A 135 -10.36 -14.29 -7.93
C ASP A 135 -10.27 -15.56 -7.06
N TYR A 136 -9.97 -15.46 -5.76
CA TYR A 136 -9.62 -16.62 -4.93
C TYR A 136 -10.69 -17.72 -4.83
N LYS A 137 -11.97 -17.39 -5.11
CA LYS A 137 -13.09 -18.35 -5.18
C LYS A 137 -13.23 -19.00 -6.55
N GLN A 138 -12.72 -18.35 -7.60
CA GLN A 138 -12.71 -18.82 -8.99
C GLN A 138 -11.43 -19.62 -9.29
N THR A 139 -10.30 -19.13 -8.79
CA THR A 139 -8.97 -19.71 -8.97
C THR A 139 -8.41 -20.04 -7.59
N PRO A 140 -8.50 -21.30 -7.14
CA PRO A 140 -7.99 -21.68 -5.84
C PRO A 140 -6.46 -21.61 -5.81
N ASN A 141 -5.91 -21.44 -4.61
CA ASN A 141 -4.46 -21.21 -4.39
C ASN A 141 -3.59 -22.38 -4.88
N ASP A 142 -4.13 -23.60 -4.95
CA ASP A 142 -3.43 -24.80 -5.46
C ASP A 142 -2.99 -24.65 -6.93
N LYS A 143 -3.73 -23.87 -7.73
CA LYS A 143 -3.39 -23.54 -9.13
C LYS A 143 -2.33 -22.44 -9.25
N LYS A 144 -1.98 -21.78 -8.14
CA LYS A 144 -1.08 -20.62 -8.09
C LYS A 144 0.22 -20.90 -7.32
N VAL A 145 0.47 -22.14 -6.90
CA VAL A 145 1.63 -22.49 -6.06
C VAL A 145 2.97 -22.07 -6.68
N SER A 146 3.11 -22.17 -8.01
CA SER A 146 4.33 -21.74 -8.71
C SER A 146 4.62 -20.24 -8.57
N GLU A 147 3.61 -19.40 -8.31
CA GLU A 147 3.75 -17.96 -8.12
C GLU A 147 4.58 -17.61 -6.85
N ILE A 148 4.60 -18.51 -5.86
CA ILE A 148 5.39 -18.35 -4.62
C ILE A 148 6.88 -18.18 -4.95
N GLU A 149 7.41 -18.98 -5.88
CA GLU A 149 8.81 -18.92 -6.29
C GLU A 149 9.03 -17.96 -7.46
N THR A 150 8.11 -17.98 -8.43
CA THR A 150 8.29 -17.23 -9.68
C THR A 150 8.11 -15.73 -9.50
N TYR A 151 7.43 -15.26 -8.44
CA TYR A 151 7.32 -13.83 -8.16
C TYR A 151 8.69 -13.18 -7.95
N ALA A 152 9.53 -13.76 -7.09
CA ALA A 152 10.89 -13.24 -6.86
C ALA A 152 11.74 -13.24 -8.15
N LEU A 153 11.57 -14.25 -9.00
CA LEU A 153 12.26 -14.33 -10.29
C LEU A 153 11.76 -13.25 -11.27
N LEU A 154 10.46 -12.96 -11.29
CA LEU A 154 9.90 -11.90 -12.11
C LEU A 154 10.45 -10.53 -11.68
N LEU A 155 10.50 -10.25 -10.37
CA LEU A 155 11.09 -9.01 -9.85
C LEU A 155 12.56 -8.85 -10.22
N GLN A 156 13.35 -9.95 -10.16
CA GLN A 156 14.75 -9.93 -10.58
C GLN A 156 14.91 -9.58 -12.07
N GLU A 157 14.08 -10.16 -12.94
CA GLU A 157 14.11 -9.87 -14.38
C GLU A 157 13.68 -8.43 -14.66
N ILE A 158 12.63 -7.92 -13.98
CA ILE A 158 12.21 -6.51 -14.09
C ILE A 158 13.35 -5.58 -13.64
N LYS A 159 13.94 -5.83 -12.46
CA LYS A 159 15.04 -5.00 -11.95
C LYS A 159 16.23 -4.99 -12.91
N ALA A 160 16.60 -6.15 -13.45
CA ALA A 160 17.66 -6.24 -14.44
C ALA A 160 17.35 -5.46 -15.73
N ALA A 161 16.11 -5.50 -16.21
CA ALA A 161 15.70 -4.83 -17.43
C ALA A 161 15.60 -3.30 -17.30
N ILE A 162 15.22 -2.78 -16.13
CA ILE A 162 15.12 -1.32 -15.89
C ILE A 162 16.46 -0.67 -15.50
N GLY A 163 17.51 -1.46 -15.23
CA GLY A 163 18.85 -0.98 -14.90
C GLY A 163 18.91 -0.22 -13.58
N GLU A 164 19.49 0.99 -13.60
CA GLU A 164 19.67 1.85 -12.42
C GLU A 164 18.36 2.49 -11.91
N LYS A 165 17.24 2.28 -12.61
CA LYS A 165 15.92 2.75 -12.18
C LYS A 165 15.45 1.96 -10.96
N GLU A 166 14.58 2.56 -10.18
CA GLU A 166 14.07 1.94 -8.95
C GLU A 166 12.87 1.03 -9.22
N LEU A 167 12.81 -0.08 -8.50
CA LEU A 167 11.71 -1.02 -8.44
C LEU A 167 11.15 -1.07 -7.03
N SER A 168 9.86 -0.78 -6.88
CA SER A 168 9.11 -1.02 -5.66
C SER A 168 8.01 -2.05 -5.87
N ILE A 169 7.44 -2.53 -4.76
CA ILE A 169 6.31 -3.44 -4.74
C ILE A 169 5.30 -3.01 -3.68
N ALA A 170 4.01 -3.16 -3.96
CA ALA A 170 2.98 -3.14 -2.93
C ALA A 170 2.79 -4.57 -2.38
N VAL A 171 2.67 -4.71 -1.06
CA VAL A 171 2.61 -6.03 -0.40
C VAL A 171 1.49 -6.09 0.64
N PRO A 172 0.87 -7.27 0.86
CA PRO A 172 -0.35 -7.40 1.67
C PRO A 172 -0.15 -6.97 3.13
N GLY A 173 -1.16 -6.29 3.67
CA GLY A 173 -1.24 -5.97 5.10
C GLY A 173 -1.61 -7.16 5.98
N ARG A 174 -2.41 -8.09 5.45
CA ARG A 174 -2.96 -9.22 6.20
C ARG A 174 -2.06 -10.44 6.07
N GLU A 175 -1.66 -11.03 7.20
CA GLU A 175 -0.74 -12.17 7.22
C GLU A 175 -1.26 -13.38 6.42
N GLY A 176 -2.59 -13.60 6.41
CA GLY A 176 -3.21 -14.66 5.62
C GLY A 176 -3.03 -14.53 4.11
N ASP A 177 -2.75 -13.32 3.62
CA ASP A 177 -2.58 -13.03 2.19
C ASP A 177 -1.09 -13.00 1.77
N MET A 178 -0.17 -13.19 2.73
CA MET A 178 1.28 -13.25 2.51
C MET A 178 1.77 -14.59 1.96
N ILE A 179 1.03 -15.23 1.04
CA ILE A 179 1.29 -16.61 0.58
C ILE A 179 2.68 -16.75 -0.06
N ALA A 180 3.04 -15.86 -0.99
CA ALA A 180 4.37 -15.84 -1.61
C ALA A 180 5.46 -15.20 -0.74
N PHE A 181 5.10 -14.53 0.36
CA PHE A 181 6.04 -13.80 1.22
C PHE A 181 6.48 -14.67 2.39
N THR A 182 7.01 -15.86 2.10
CA THR A 182 7.54 -16.78 3.12
C THR A 182 8.92 -16.33 3.61
N ALA A 183 9.41 -16.88 4.73
CA ALA A 183 10.77 -16.62 5.22
C ALA A 183 11.87 -17.05 4.23
N GLU A 184 11.56 -17.91 3.27
CA GLU A 184 12.49 -18.31 2.21
C GLU A 184 12.48 -17.33 1.02
N GLN A 185 11.30 -16.81 0.66
CA GLN A 185 11.14 -15.96 -0.53
C GLN A 185 11.38 -14.49 -0.22
N VAL A 186 11.03 -14.01 0.98
CA VAL A 186 11.21 -12.61 1.39
C VAL A 186 12.64 -12.11 1.19
N PRO A 187 13.72 -12.83 1.56
CA PRO A 187 15.08 -12.38 1.29
C PRO A 187 15.41 -12.26 -0.21
N LYS A 188 14.82 -13.11 -1.06
CA LYS A 188 15.00 -13.06 -2.52
C LYS A 188 14.27 -11.85 -3.12
N ILE A 189 13.08 -11.55 -2.59
CA ILE A 189 12.28 -10.36 -2.94
C ILE A 189 13.01 -9.09 -2.50
N ASP A 190 13.44 -9.02 -1.23
CA ASP A 190 14.15 -7.88 -0.65
C ASP A 190 15.39 -7.50 -1.48
N LYS A 191 16.14 -8.50 -1.98
CA LYS A 191 17.30 -8.27 -2.84
C LYS A 191 16.95 -7.67 -4.21
N ALA A 192 15.77 -7.96 -4.75
CA ALA A 192 15.36 -7.55 -6.10
C ALA A 192 14.80 -6.12 -6.16
N VAL A 193 14.28 -5.60 -5.04
CA VAL A 193 13.58 -4.31 -4.98
C VAL A 193 14.37 -3.25 -4.22
N ASP A 194 14.14 -1.98 -4.55
CA ASP A 194 14.74 -0.84 -3.87
C ASP A 194 13.97 -0.49 -2.59
N PHE A 195 12.64 -0.62 -2.61
CA PHE A 195 11.78 -0.46 -1.43
C PHE A 195 10.45 -1.21 -1.56
N VAL A 196 9.72 -1.32 -0.45
CA VAL A 196 8.48 -2.08 -0.32
C VAL A 196 7.42 -1.19 0.31
N ASN A 197 6.26 -1.11 -0.34
CA ASN A 197 5.08 -0.43 0.17
C ASN A 197 4.17 -1.44 0.87
N VAL A 198 4.23 -1.51 2.20
CA VAL A 198 3.37 -2.43 2.97
C VAL A 198 1.98 -1.82 3.11
N MET A 199 0.98 -2.45 2.51
CA MET A 199 -0.41 -2.03 2.55
C MET A 199 -1.03 -2.33 3.91
N THR A 200 -0.57 -1.67 4.98
CA THR A 200 -1.04 -1.83 6.36
C THR A 200 -2.44 -1.24 6.59
N TYR A 201 -3.35 -1.56 5.69
CA TYR A 201 -4.76 -1.25 5.68
C TYR A 201 -5.52 -2.46 5.08
N ASP A 202 -6.84 -2.43 5.14
CA ASP A 202 -7.72 -3.54 4.72
C ASP A 202 -7.41 -4.88 5.43
N ILE A 203 -6.85 -4.76 6.64
CA ILE A 203 -6.59 -5.89 7.56
C ILE A 203 -7.90 -6.59 7.91
N MET A 204 -8.96 -5.79 8.12
CA MET A 204 -10.34 -6.24 8.06
C MET A 204 -10.89 -6.02 6.65
N ASN A 205 -11.51 -7.06 6.09
CA ASN A 205 -12.22 -6.98 4.82
C ASN A 205 -13.48 -7.87 4.84
N ARG A 206 -14.16 -7.98 3.69
CA ARG A 206 -15.43 -8.73 3.57
C ARG A 206 -15.32 -10.24 3.84
N ARG A 207 -14.11 -10.78 3.99
CA ARG A 207 -13.87 -12.18 4.32
C ARG A 207 -13.91 -12.44 5.83
N ASP A 208 -13.91 -11.40 6.65
CA ASP A 208 -13.99 -11.51 8.10
C ASP A 208 -15.44 -11.68 8.58
N ASN A 209 -15.60 -12.37 9.70
CA ASN A 209 -16.91 -12.69 10.30
C ASN A 209 -17.16 -11.96 11.63
N ALA A 210 -16.24 -11.07 12.02
CA ALA A 210 -16.32 -10.26 13.21
C ALA A 210 -15.66 -8.90 12.96
N THR A 211 -16.11 -7.84 13.64
CA THR A 211 -15.54 -6.50 13.53
C THR A 211 -14.08 -6.49 13.99
N ASN A 212 -13.27 -5.72 13.28
CA ASN A 212 -11.93 -5.33 13.67
C ASN A 212 -11.64 -3.94 13.06
N HIS A 213 -10.48 -3.37 13.36
CA HIS A 213 -10.01 -2.20 12.63
C HIS A 213 -9.38 -2.61 11.30
N HIS A 214 -9.64 -1.86 10.22
CA HIS A 214 -8.99 -2.15 8.95
C HIS A 214 -7.52 -1.69 8.91
N THR A 215 -7.11 -0.80 9.83
CA THR A 215 -5.75 -0.23 9.85
C THR A 215 -5.32 0.15 11.28
N SER A 216 -5.58 -0.66 12.32
CA SER A 216 -5.16 -0.27 13.67
C SER A 216 -3.64 -0.15 13.83
N VAL A 217 -3.16 0.71 14.73
CA VAL A 217 -1.72 0.82 15.09
C VAL A 217 -1.14 -0.54 15.44
N VAL A 218 -1.83 -1.32 16.28
CA VAL A 218 -1.37 -2.63 16.73
C VAL A 218 -1.27 -3.63 15.57
N ASP A 219 -2.30 -3.72 14.72
CA ASP A 219 -2.28 -4.67 13.61
C ASP A 219 -1.27 -4.25 12.53
N CYS A 220 -1.13 -2.94 12.27
CA CYS A 220 -0.08 -2.40 11.40
C CYS A 220 1.32 -2.78 11.90
N ALA A 221 1.56 -2.66 13.22
CA ALA A 221 2.84 -3.02 13.83
C ALA A 221 3.12 -4.52 13.68
N HIS A 222 2.10 -5.37 13.88
CA HIS A 222 2.19 -6.82 13.70
C HIS A 222 2.54 -7.21 12.25
N THR A 223 1.92 -6.55 11.27
CA THR A 223 2.24 -6.76 9.85
C THR A 223 3.71 -6.47 9.57
N ILE A 224 4.21 -5.31 10.04
CA ILE A 224 5.62 -4.92 9.84
C ILE A 224 6.56 -5.92 10.53
N ASP A 225 6.27 -6.30 11.77
CA ASP A 225 7.07 -7.30 12.50
C ASP A 225 7.09 -8.66 11.79
N THR A 226 5.98 -9.04 11.16
CA THR A 226 5.90 -10.27 10.37
C THR A 226 6.85 -10.22 9.17
N TYR A 227 6.90 -9.12 8.43
CA TYR A 227 7.87 -8.96 7.33
C TYR A 227 9.32 -8.95 7.81
N ILE A 228 9.62 -8.24 8.91
CA ILE A 228 10.98 -8.22 9.51
C ILE A 228 11.40 -9.64 9.91
N LYS A 229 10.51 -10.37 10.61
CA LYS A 229 10.76 -11.75 11.03
C LYS A 229 11.02 -12.69 9.85
N ARG A 230 10.42 -12.42 8.69
CA ARG A 230 10.62 -13.17 7.45
C ARG A 230 11.84 -12.70 6.64
N GLY A 231 12.55 -11.68 7.11
CA GLY A 231 13.83 -11.23 6.53
C GLY A 231 13.74 -10.00 5.64
N MET A 232 12.62 -9.27 5.63
CA MET A 232 12.51 -8.01 4.90
C MET A 232 13.32 -6.92 5.61
N THR A 233 14.12 -6.18 4.86
CA THR A 233 14.95 -5.10 5.43
C THR A 233 14.04 -3.96 5.89
N ALA A 234 14.08 -3.63 7.19
CA ALA A 234 13.22 -2.59 7.77
C ALA A 234 13.35 -1.23 7.04
N SER A 235 14.57 -0.80 6.74
CA SER A 235 14.83 0.45 6.03
C SER A 235 14.41 0.45 4.55
N LYS A 236 13.99 -0.70 3.99
CA LYS A 236 13.35 -0.78 2.67
C LYS A 236 11.84 -0.69 2.74
N MET A 237 11.23 -0.91 3.90
CA MET A 237 9.78 -0.84 4.03
C MET A 237 9.30 0.59 4.24
N ASN A 238 8.14 0.88 3.66
CA ASN A 238 7.31 2.03 3.92
C ASN A 238 6.04 1.56 4.64
N LEU A 239 5.60 2.27 5.68
CA LEU A 239 4.31 2.00 6.33
C LEU A 239 3.15 2.60 5.54
N GLY A 240 2.07 1.85 5.34
CA GLY A 240 0.91 2.28 4.58
C GLY A 240 -0.22 2.91 5.39
N PHE A 241 -0.76 3.99 4.85
CA PHE A 241 -1.89 4.74 5.39
C PHE A 241 -3.05 4.75 4.41
N ALA A 242 -4.27 4.60 4.93
CA ALA A 242 -5.50 4.66 4.16
C ALA A 242 -6.17 6.02 4.33
N PHE A 243 -6.40 6.73 3.23
CA PHE A 243 -7.19 7.97 3.19
C PHE A 243 -8.67 7.68 2.96
N TYR A 244 -9.17 6.63 3.60
CA TYR A 244 -10.55 6.22 3.56
C TYR A 244 -10.94 5.49 4.84
N ALA A 245 -12.23 5.56 5.18
CA ALA A 245 -12.87 4.72 6.18
C ALA A 245 -13.44 3.46 5.53
N LYS A 246 -13.55 2.38 6.30
CA LYS A 246 -14.34 1.19 5.93
C LYS A 246 -15.63 1.12 6.71
N TYR A 247 -16.67 0.55 6.11
CA TYR A 247 -17.86 0.12 6.81
C TYR A 247 -18.19 -1.35 6.54
N PHE A 248 -18.87 -1.99 7.50
CA PHE A 248 -19.27 -3.39 7.47
C PHE A 248 -20.63 -3.57 8.16
N THR A 249 -21.55 -4.28 7.52
CA THR A 249 -22.86 -4.61 8.11
C THR A 249 -22.69 -5.70 9.17
N THR A 250 -23.17 -5.42 10.38
CA THR A 250 -23.14 -6.36 11.51
C THR A 250 -24.30 -7.35 11.43
N LYS A 251 -24.18 -8.49 12.12
CA LYS A 251 -25.24 -9.51 12.13
C LYS A 251 -26.54 -8.95 12.71
N ASP A 252 -27.68 -9.40 12.21
CA ASP A 252 -28.97 -9.00 12.77
C ASP A 252 -29.11 -9.39 14.26
N GLY A 253 -29.63 -8.46 15.06
CA GLY A 253 -29.89 -8.66 16.48
C GLY A 253 -28.68 -8.53 17.40
N VAL A 254 -27.52 -8.10 16.88
CA VAL A 254 -26.34 -7.78 17.70
C VAL A 254 -26.27 -6.30 18.03
N GLU A 255 -25.71 -5.99 19.20
CA GLU A 255 -25.32 -4.65 19.60
C GLU A 255 -23.82 -4.64 19.85
N CYS A 256 -23.08 -3.84 19.07
CA CYS A 256 -21.63 -3.79 19.16
C CYS A 256 -21.20 -2.72 20.19
N ALA A 257 -20.95 -3.16 21.43
CA ALA A 257 -20.47 -2.30 22.50
C ALA A 257 -18.94 -2.09 22.45
N GLU A 258 -18.22 -2.98 21.78
CA GLU A 258 -16.76 -2.98 21.66
C GLU A 258 -16.33 -2.81 20.19
N PRO A 259 -15.14 -2.23 19.93
CA PRO A 259 -14.64 -2.02 18.56
C PRO A 259 -14.44 -3.34 17.80
N THR A 260 -13.97 -4.37 18.49
CA THR A 260 -13.56 -5.64 17.86
C THR A 260 -14.37 -6.81 18.38
N GLY A 261 -14.55 -7.83 17.55
CA GLY A 261 -15.17 -9.10 17.93
C GLY A 261 -16.70 -9.15 17.77
N CYS A 262 -17.34 -8.07 17.35
CA CYS A 262 -18.79 -8.09 17.11
C CYS A 262 -19.12 -8.86 15.83
N PRO A 263 -20.05 -9.84 15.83
CA PRO A 263 -20.31 -10.65 14.64
C PRO A 263 -20.81 -9.82 13.43
N THR A 264 -20.26 -10.08 12.24
CA THR A 264 -20.73 -9.47 11.00
C THR A 264 -21.87 -10.26 10.37
N ALA A 265 -22.59 -9.63 9.44
CA ALA A 265 -23.36 -10.38 8.46
C ALA A 265 -22.42 -11.23 7.57
N VAL A 266 -22.98 -12.07 6.71
CA VAL A 266 -22.20 -12.61 5.58
C VAL A 266 -21.97 -11.47 4.61
N LEU A 267 -20.71 -11.05 4.43
CA LEU A 267 -20.34 -9.85 3.66
C LEU A 267 -19.93 -10.18 2.22
N GLU A 268 -19.68 -11.45 1.92
CA GLU A 268 -19.25 -11.94 0.62
C GLU A 268 -20.14 -13.12 0.18
N ALA A 269 -20.48 -13.15 -1.10
CA ALA A 269 -21.24 -14.24 -1.69
C ALA A 269 -20.41 -15.54 -1.77
N PRO A 270 -21.04 -16.72 -1.93
CA PRO A 270 -20.31 -17.99 -2.09
C PRO A 270 -19.31 -18.00 -3.25
N ASP A 271 -19.56 -17.21 -4.30
CA ASP A 271 -18.68 -17.02 -5.45
C ASP A 271 -17.60 -15.94 -5.23
N GLY A 272 -17.51 -15.31 -4.06
CA GLY A 272 -16.52 -14.27 -3.78
C GLY A 272 -16.92 -12.85 -4.19
N SER A 273 -18.10 -12.67 -4.80
CA SER A 273 -18.61 -11.34 -5.16
C SER A 273 -19.05 -10.55 -3.93
N ASP A 274 -19.00 -9.23 -4.06
CA ASP A 274 -19.39 -8.31 -2.99
C ASP A 274 -20.91 -8.28 -2.83
N LEU A 275 -21.39 -8.49 -1.59
CA LEU A 275 -22.81 -8.39 -1.28
C LEU A 275 -23.27 -6.93 -1.08
N ASN A 276 -22.38 -5.96 -1.26
CA ASN A 276 -22.57 -4.54 -0.96
C ASN A 276 -22.95 -4.28 0.51
N LEU A 277 -22.51 -5.20 1.39
CA LEU A 277 -22.68 -5.12 2.84
C LEU A 277 -21.41 -4.63 3.54
N SER A 278 -20.38 -4.30 2.77
CA SER A 278 -19.19 -3.60 3.24
C SER A 278 -18.71 -2.67 2.14
N GLY A 279 -17.87 -1.69 2.48
CA GLY A 279 -17.33 -0.77 1.49
C GLY A 279 -16.35 0.22 2.10
N ALA A 280 -15.95 1.18 1.29
CA ALA A 280 -15.07 2.28 1.69
C ALA A 280 -15.72 3.63 1.39
N PHE A 281 -15.46 4.61 2.25
CA PHE A 281 -15.71 6.02 2.01
C PHE A 281 -14.40 6.77 2.13
N THR A 282 -13.96 7.40 1.04
CA THR A 282 -12.82 8.32 1.04
C THR A 282 -13.17 9.58 1.83
N PHE A 283 -12.17 10.27 2.36
CA PHE A 283 -12.34 11.59 2.98
C PHE A 283 -12.43 12.73 1.95
N GLU A 284 -12.93 12.45 0.75
CA GLU A 284 -13.22 13.46 -0.26
C GLU A 284 -14.44 14.29 0.14
N ILE A 285 -14.43 15.58 -0.24
CA ILE A 285 -15.47 16.55 0.10
C ILE A 285 -16.88 16.06 -0.28
N GLU A 286 -17.03 15.33 -1.38
CA GLU A 286 -18.29 14.80 -1.88
C GLU A 286 -18.91 13.76 -0.93
N ASN A 287 -18.08 13.03 -0.17
CA ASN A 287 -18.55 12.03 0.77
C ASN A 287 -19.09 12.64 2.07
N TYR A 288 -18.69 13.86 2.43
CA TYR A 288 -19.24 14.59 3.58
C TYR A 288 -20.69 15.06 3.36
N SER A 289 -21.24 14.92 2.14
CA SER A 289 -22.67 15.10 1.91
C SER A 289 -23.50 13.85 2.30
N LYS A 290 -22.84 12.74 2.66
CA LYS A 290 -23.51 11.46 2.95
C LYS A 290 -23.76 11.35 4.45
N ALA A 291 -25.05 11.25 4.81
CA ALA A 291 -25.48 11.28 6.20
C ALA A 291 -24.87 10.15 7.05
N ALA A 292 -24.78 8.92 6.51
CA ALA A 292 -24.19 7.79 7.22
C ALA A 292 -22.71 8.02 7.56
N PHE A 293 -21.93 8.51 6.59
CA PHE A 293 -20.50 8.78 6.78
C PHE A 293 -20.26 9.93 7.77
N THR A 294 -20.96 11.05 7.59
CA THR A 294 -20.84 12.21 8.50
C THR A 294 -21.25 11.85 9.92
N LYS A 295 -22.32 11.07 10.09
CA LYS A 295 -22.75 10.57 11.39
C LYS A 295 -21.68 9.67 12.02
N ALA A 296 -21.03 8.81 11.23
CA ALA A 296 -19.93 7.98 11.72
C ALA A 296 -18.75 8.81 12.23
N LEU A 297 -18.30 9.80 11.47
CA LEU A 297 -17.20 10.67 11.89
C LEU A 297 -17.53 11.49 13.14
N GLN A 298 -18.76 12.03 13.23
CA GLN A 298 -19.20 12.83 14.39
C GLN A 298 -19.34 12.02 15.69
N ASN A 299 -19.69 10.74 15.58
CA ASN A 299 -19.94 9.87 16.74
C ASN A 299 -18.82 8.84 16.94
N GLY A 300 -17.71 9.00 16.24
CA GLY A 300 -16.54 8.14 16.32
C GLY A 300 -15.96 8.07 17.72
N LYS A 301 -15.51 6.88 18.09
CA LYS A 301 -14.78 6.59 19.32
C LYS A 301 -13.39 6.08 18.96
N GLU A 302 -12.40 6.47 19.74
CA GLU A 302 -11.08 5.90 19.65
C GLU A 302 -11.04 4.57 20.43
N ASP A 303 -10.54 3.52 19.80
CA ASP A 303 -9.95 2.38 20.52
C ASP A 303 -8.49 2.73 20.81
N SER A 304 -8.20 3.29 21.98
CA SER A 304 -6.82 3.64 22.36
C SER A 304 -5.94 2.40 22.57
N ALA A 305 -6.52 1.23 22.85
CA ALA A 305 -5.74 0.00 23.07
C ALA A 305 -5.16 -0.52 21.75
N LYS A 306 -5.99 -0.60 20.70
CA LYS A 306 -5.56 -1.03 19.36
C LYS A 306 -5.01 0.11 18.50
N GLY A 307 -5.49 1.33 18.72
CA GLY A 307 -5.18 2.51 17.92
C GLY A 307 -5.95 2.54 16.61
N GLY A 308 -7.26 2.80 16.69
CA GLY A 308 -8.16 2.90 15.54
C GLY A 308 -9.41 3.69 15.91
N MET A 309 -10.00 4.42 14.96
CA MET A 309 -11.34 4.97 15.15
C MET A 309 -12.38 3.93 14.78
N TRP A 310 -13.51 3.98 15.48
CA TRP A 310 -14.68 3.17 15.17
C TRP A 310 -16.00 3.84 15.52
N TYR A 311 -17.08 3.40 14.87
CA TYR A 311 -18.44 3.75 15.24
C TYR A 311 -19.39 2.63 14.83
N TRP A 312 -20.33 2.26 15.69
CA TRP A 312 -21.42 1.37 15.30
C TRP A 312 -22.75 2.10 15.33
N ASP A 313 -23.43 2.12 14.18
CA ASP A 313 -24.73 2.74 14.02
C ASP A 313 -25.84 1.70 14.18
N SER A 314 -26.56 1.75 15.30
CA SER A 314 -27.66 0.83 15.58
C SER A 314 -28.81 0.93 14.57
N SER A 315 -29.00 2.09 13.92
CA SER A 315 -30.09 2.31 12.97
C SER A 315 -29.84 1.66 11.61
N THR A 316 -28.59 1.59 11.17
CA THR A 316 -28.19 0.97 9.89
C THR A 316 -27.50 -0.37 10.07
N LYS A 317 -27.16 -0.73 11.31
CA LYS A 317 -26.34 -1.91 11.66
C LYS A 317 -24.96 -1.87 11.01
N GLN A 318 -24.43 -0.68 10.73
CA GLN A 318 -23.11 -0.51 10.12
C GLN A 318 -22.07 -0.23 11.20
N TYR A 319 -21.02 -1.04 11.20
CA TYR A 319 -19.78 -0.78 11.90
C TYR A 319 -18.83 -0.03 10.95
N TRP A 320 -18.25 1.05 11.43
CA TRP A 320 -17.30 1.92 10.72
C TRP A 320 -15.94 1.86 11.41
N THR A 321 -14.86 1.95 10.63
CA THR A 321 -13.50 2.08 11.16
C THR A 321 -12.59 2.85 10.22
N TRP A 322 -11.70 3.68 10.79
CA TRP A 322 -10.76 4.53 10.06
C TRP A 322 -9.57 4.95 10.93
N ASP A 323 -8.58 5.61 10.33
CA ASP A 323 -7.52 6.33 11.04
C ASP A 323 -7.93 7.79 11.29
N ALA A 324 -7.53 8.37 12.42
CA ALA A 324 -7.57 9.81 12.64
C ALA A 324 -6.14 10.40 12.60
N PRO A 325 -5.97 11.73 12.39
CA PRO A 325 -4.66 12.39 12.40
C PRO A 325 -3.75 12.03 13.60
N ASP A 326 -4.31 11.92 14.80
CA ASP A 326 -3.55 11.55 16.00
C ASP A 326 -3.05 10.09 15.98
N LEU A 327 -3.83 9.19 15.38
CA LEU A 327 -3.43 7.80 15.18
C LEU A 327 -2.33 7.68 14.13
N ILE A 328 -2.36 8.54 13.10
CA ILE A 328 -1.25 8.66 12.14
C ILE A 328 0.04 9.03 12.89
N ALA A 329 0.01 10.08 13.71
CA ALA A 329 1.17 10.49 14.52
C ALA A 329 1.66 9.36 15.44
N ARG A 330 0.73 8.58 16.03
CA ARG A 330 1.07 7.40 16.84
C ARG A 330 1.78 6.32 16.02
N LYS A 331 1.32 6.01 14.79
CA LYS A 331 1.99 5.07 13.88
C LYS A 331 3.41 5.52 13.52
N PHE A 332 3.63 6.81 13.30
CA PHE A 332 4.99 7.34 13.08
C PHE A 332 5.91 7.04 14.26
N LYS A 333 5.45 7.30 15.49
CA LYS A 333 6.23 7.07 16.71
C LYS A 333 6.47 5.58 16.99
N GLU A 334 5.40 4.80 17.01
CA GLU A 334 5.41 3.41 17.49
C GLU A 334 5.86 2.39 16.44
N ILE A 335 5.82 2.77 15.16
CA ILE A 335 6.13 1.87 14.05
C ILE A 335 7.29 2.43 13.22
N VAL A 336 7.11 3.59 12.58
CA VAL A 336 8.08 4.10 11.60
C VAL A 336 9.43 4.38 12.27
N ALA A 337 9.45 5.23 13.29
CA ALA A 337 10.65 5.56 14.05
C ALA A 337 11.18 4.37 14.87
N ALA A 338 10.30 3.71 15.64
CA ALA A 338 10.69 2.62 16.52
C ALA A 338 11.31 1.42 15.79
N LYS A 339 10.81 1.10 14.58
CA LYS A 339 11.29 -0.02 13.76
C LYS A 339 12.28 0.41 12.67
N LYS A 340 12.63 1.70 12.61
CA LYS A 340 13.58 2.28 11.64
C LYS A 340 13.18 1.99 10.20
N LEU A 341 11.90 2.19 9.90
CA LEU A 341 11.39 2.04 8.54
C LEU A 341 11.96 3.15 7.65
N GLY A 342 12.09 2.87 6.36
CA GLY A 342 12.67 3.84 5.44
C GLY A 342 11.70 4.91 4.95
N GLY A 343 10.42 4.83 5.32
CA GLY A 343 9.44 5.83 4.94
C GLY A 343 7.98 5.42 5.19
N VAL A 344 7.09 6.08 4.46
CA VAL A 344 5.64 5.90 4.50
C VAL A 344 5.04 6.00 3.11
N MET A 345 3.88 5.37 2.89
CA MET A 345 3.03 5.61 1.72
C MET A 345 1.57 5.80 2.10
N ALA A 346 0.80 6.47 1.23
CA ALA A 346 -0.65 6.58 1.38
C ALA A 346 -1.39 6.10 0.13
N TRP A 347 -2.53 5.45 0.38
CA TRP A 347 -3.57 5.17 -0.59
C TRP A 347 -4.82 6.01 -0.29
N SER A 348 -5.25 6.92 -1.15
CA SER A 348 -4.47 7.52 -2.25
C SER A 348 -4.62 9.03 -2.25
N LEU A 349 -3.74 9.70 -3.00
CA LEU A 349 -3.44 11.13 -2.94
C LEU A 349 -4.66 12.03 -2.73
N ALA A 350 -5.67 11.96 -3.60
CA ALA A 350 -6.81 12.87 -3.58
C ALA A 350 -7.94 12.42 -2.64
N GLN A 351 -7.85 11.24 -2.04
CA GLN A 351 -8.89 10.69 -1.17
C GLN A 351 -9.04 11.43 0.16
N ASP A 352 -8.15 12.38 0.46
CA ASP A 352 -8.19 13.23 1.66
C ASP A 352 -8.60 14.69 1.34
N SER A 353 -9.28 14.92 0.22
CA SER A 353 -9.50 16.26 -0.34
C SER A 353 -10.48 17.16 0.42
N HIS A 354 -11.14 16.68 1.47
CA HIS A 354 -12.01 17.52 2.31
C HIS A 354 -11.22 18.64 3.01
N ASP A 355 -10.14 18.29 3.71
CA ASP A 355 -9.32 19.23 4.47
C ASP A 355 -7.81 18.92 4.48
N TRP A 356 -7.43 17.79 3.87
CA TRP A 356 -6.06 17.27 3.81
C TRP A 356 -5.47 16.95 5.20
N SER A 357 -6.30 16.65 6.19
CA SER A 357 -5.88 16.44 7.58
C SER A 357 -5.02 15.18 7.76
N HIS A 358 -5.36 14.07 7.11
CA HIS A 358 -4.56 12.84 7.15
C HIS A 358 -3.21 13.04 6.44
N PHE A 359 -3.24 13.71 5.29
CA PHE A 359 -2.04 14.07 4.55
C PHE A 359 -1.12 14.96 5.40
N LYS A 360 -1.64 16.04 5.97
CA LYS A 360 -0.88 16.96 6.83
C LYS A 360 -0.31 16.25 8.07
N ALA A 361 -1.06 15.31 8.65
CA ALA A 361 -0.56 14.47 9.74
C ALA A 361 0.64 13.61 9.29
N MET A 362 0.58 13.01 8.09
CA MET A 362 1.72 12.31 7.52
C MET A 362 2.89 13.24 7.24
N GLN A 363 2.65 14.44 6.70
CA GLN A 363 3.69 15.42 6.42
C GLN A 363 4.40 15.84 7.71
N ALA A 364 3.65 16.07 8.79
CA ALA A 364 4.21 16.38 10.11
C ALA A 364 5.03 15.20 10.66
N GLY A 365 4.52 13.97 10.52
CA GLY A 365 5.24 12.75 10.88
C GLY A 365 6.57 12.61 10.14
N VAL A 366 6.59 12.79 8.82
CA VAL A 366 7.82 12.71 8.00
C VAL A 366 8.83 13.78 8.40
N LYS A 367 8.39 15.01 8.69
CA LYS A 367 9.26 16.09 9.17
C LYS A 367 9.89 15.81 10.56
N SER A 368 9.36 14.85 11.30
CA SER A 368 9.83 14.47 12.64
C SER A 368 10.80 13.28 12.67
N LEU A 369 10.95 12.57 11.53
CA LEU A 369 11.92 11.50 11.33
C LEU A 369 13.29 12.08 10.98
#